data_AF-A0A962WNE8-F1
#
_entry.id   AF-A0A962WNE8-F1
#
_cell.length_a   1.000
_cell.length_b   1.000
_cell.length_c   1.000
_cell.angle_alpha   90.00
_cell.angle_beta   90.00
_cell.angle_gamma   90.00
#
_symmetry.space_group_name_H-M   'P 1'
#
loop_
_entity.id
_entity.type
_entity.pdbx_description
1 polymer ?
#
loop_
_entity_poly.entity_id
_entity_poly.type
_entity_poly.pdbx_seq_one_letter_code
_entity_poly.pdbx_strand_id
1 'polypeptide(L)'
;MILPRYFLREALKLSAAIVAGLFVIYLTTRFASYLGEAAEGKVAPQHISRIVLLKMLVSMKDLLPMSLFLGVYGAAVRIQLNSEWTAMRAAGLTHQQLLRPTLTMTLAAAIIVGLITLVVGPRAELTLQELREQTENEATIAGVKAGRFRAFSGGSQVFYAESLSPDEHYLEQTFVRSERRSRDDVMRAQRAHIETDPTSRDRFAIFENGTSWAGRPGALDFVVTDFERYALRIENREPTQFGAHIGFLFTSELLRHDDPAYAIELQWRLALPLCTLLGPPLALLIAVGTTSSRRGNWYLGLIIAVS
;
A
#
# COMPACT_ATOMS: atom_id res chain seq x y z
N MET A 1 -19.62 22.07 -33.56
CA MET A 1 -18.87 21.22 -32.59
C MET A 1 -19.69 20.91 -31.32
N ILE A 2 -20.99 20.61 -31.42
CA ILE A 2 -21.85 20.41 -30.23
C ILE A 2 -21.85 18.93 -29.80
N LEU A 3 -21.98 18.00 -30.76
CA LEU A 3 -22.05 16.55 -30.51
C LEU A 3 -20.79 15.97 -29.81
N PRO A 4 -19.55 16.34 -30.18
CA PRO A 4 -18.37 15.83 -29.48
C PRO A 4 -18.24 16.37 -28.03
N ARG A 5 -18.74 17.60 -27.78
CA ARG A 5 -18.79 18.17 -26.42
C ARG A 5 -19.86 17.51 -25.56
N TYR A 6 -20.98 17.13 -26.17
CA TYR A 6 -22.02 16.35 -25.52
C TYR A 6 -21.46 15.00 -25.04
N PHE A 7 -20.80 14.25 -25.95
CA PHE A 7 -20.14 13.00 -25.61
C PHE A 7 -19.14 13.15 -24.46
N LEU A 8 -18.27 14.16 -24.56
CA LEU A 8 -17.24 14.41 -23.54
C LEU A 8 -17.84 14.70 -22.16
N ARG A 9 -18.91 15.51 -22.09
CA ARG A 9 -19.61 15.79 -20.83
C ARG A 9 -20.24 14.54 -20.24
N GLU A 10 -20.81 13.70 -21.08
CA GLU A 10 -21.43 12.45 -20.64
C GLU A 10 -20.37 11.46 -20.11
N ALA A 11 -19.27 11.28 -20.84
CA ALA A 11 -18.15 10.47 -20.42
C ALA A 11 -17.51 10.97 -19.11
N LEU A 12 -17.32 12.28 -18.96
CA LEU A 12 -16.80 12.87 -17.73
C LEU A 12 -17.73 12.65 -16.53
N LYS A 13 -19.04 12.84 -16.70
CA LYS A 13 -20.03 12.60 -15.63
C LYS A 13 -20.02 11.14 -15.17
N LEU A 14 -20.05 10.20 -16.11
CA LEU A 14 -20.00 8.77 -15.81
C LEU A 14 -18.67 8.39 -15.16
N SER A 15 -17.55 8.87 -15.70
CA SER A 15 -16.23 8.62 -15.11
C SER A 15 -16.15 9.17 -13.69
N ALA A 16 -16.63 10.40 -13.44
CA ALA A 16 -16.62 11.02 -12.12
C ALA A 16 -17.51 10.26 -11.11
N ALA A 17 -18.69 9.79 -11.53
CA ALA A 17 -19.56 8.96 -10.71
C ALA A 17 -18.87 7.63 -10.33
N ILE A 18 -18.18 7.00 -11.30
CA ILE A 18 -17.44 5.75 -11.08
C ILE A 18 -16.23 5.98 -10.16
N VAL A 19 -15.45 7.05 -10.36
CA VAL A 19 -14.36 7.43 -9.43
C VAL A 19 -14.92 7.56 -8.03
N ALA A 20 -16.00 8.32 -7.85
CA ALA A 20 -16.58 8.56 -6.53
C ALA A 20 -17.03 7.24 -5.86
N GLY A 21 -17.68 6.35 -6.60
CA GLY A 21 -18.07 5.03 -6.10
C GLY A 21 -16.86 4.17 -5.70
N LEU A 22 -15.86 4.05 -6.58
CA LEU A 22 -14.63 3.31 -6.30
C LEU A 22 -13.86 3.91 -5.11
N PHE A 23 -13.83 5.23 -4.99
CA PHE A 23 -13.19 5.93 -3.88
C PHE A 23 -13.88 5.61 -2.54
N VAL A 24 -15.21 5.57 -2.49
CA VAL A 24 -15.96 5.20 -1.28
C VAL A 24 -15.68 3.75 -0.86
N ILE A 25 -15.65 2.82 -1.82
CA ILE A 25 -15.31 1.41 -1.56
C ILE A 25 -13.87 1.30 -1.03
N TYR A 26 -12.94 2.01 -1.67
CA TYR A 26 -11.54 2.02 -1.28
C TYR A 26 -11.33 2.62 0.12
N LEU A 27 -11.98 3.77 0.38
CA LEU A 27 -11.98 4.45 1.68
C LEU A 27 -12.46 3.50 2.78
N THR A 28 -13.57 2.80 2.56
CA THR A 28 -14.18 1.91 3.56
C THR A 28 -13.26 0.74 3.91
N THR A 29 -12.74 0.05 2.89
CA THR A 29 -11.86 -1.12 3.07
C THR A 29 -10.52 -0.76 3.72
N ARG A 30 -9.92 0.37 3.32
CA ARG A 30 -8.66 0.84 3.89
C ARG A 30 -8.84 1.38 5.30
N PHE A 31 -9.89 2.15 5.56
CA PHE A 31 -10.16 2.67 6.89
C PHE A 31 -10.35 1.54 7.91
N ALA A 32 -11.10 0.49 7.56
CA ALA A 32 -11.24 -0.69 8.40
C ALA A 32 -9.89 -1.39 8.68
N SER A 33 -9.03 -1.49 7.67
CA SER A 33 -7.70 -2.09 7.81
C SER A 33 -6.81 -1.28 8.77
N TYR A 34 -6.80 0.05 8.65
CA TYR A 34 -6.00 0.91 9.53
C TYR A 34 -6.52 0.95 10.97
N LEU A 35 -7.83 0.86 11.18
CA LEU A 35 -8.38 0.69 12.52
C LEU A 35 -7.91 -0.63 13.16
N GLY A 36 -7.83 -1.71 12.37
CA GLY A 36 -7.29 -3.00 12.81
C GLY A 36 -5.82 -2.89 13.22
N GLU A 37 -4.98 -2.26 12.40
CA GLU A 37 -3.56 -2.00 12.72
C GLU A 37 -3.39 -1.17 13.99
N ALA A 38 -4.26 -0.17 14.20
CA ALA A 38 -4.27 0.65 15.41
C ALA A 38 -4.72 -0.14 16.64
N ALA A 39 -5.75 -0.97 16.53
CA ALA A 39 -6.23 -1.83 17.60
C ALA A 39 -5.17 -2.87 18.01
N GLU A 40 -4.32 -3.31 17.07
CA GLU A 40 -3.17 -4.17 17.33
C GLU A 40 -1.99 -3.45 17.99
N GLY A 41 -1.99 -2.10 18.00
CA GLY A 41 -0.93 -1.26 18.57
C GLY A 41 0.28 -1.06 17.65
N LYS A 42 0.14 -1.28 16.34
CA LYS A 42 1.26 -1.16 15.37
C LYS A 42 1.54 0.28 14.92
N VAL A 43 0.61 1.20 15.17
CA VAL A 43 0.68 2.60 14.68
C VAL A 43 0.15 3.54 15.77
N ALA A 44 0.92 4.57 16.10
CA ALA A 44 0.49 5.58 17.08
C ALA A 44 -0.73 6.38 16.54
N PRO A 45 -1.79 6.59 17.35
CA PRO A 45 -3.04 7.23 16.90
C PRO A 45 -2.85 8.61 16.24
N GLN A 46 -1.84 9.36 16.70
CA GLN A 46 -1.50 10.69 16.21
C GLN A 46 -1.06 10.74 14.74
N HIS A 47 -0.49 9.66 14.21
CA HIS A 47 0.01 9.59 12.83
C HIS A 47 -0.97 8.96 11.84
N ILE A 48 -2.02 8.30 12.32
CA ILE A 48 -2.98 7.55 11.48
C ILE A 48 -3.64 8.46 10.45
N SER A 49 -4.15 9.62 10.87
CA SER A 49 -4.89 10.53 9.98
C SER A 49 -4.05 10.98 8.78
N ARG A 50 -2.77 11.33 9.01
CA ARG A 50 -1.83 11.75 7.97
C ARG A 50 -1.45 10.61 7.03
N ILE A 51 -1.19 9.41 7.58
CA ILE A 51 -0.91 8.19 6.80
C ILE A 51 -2.08 7.85 5.88
N VAL A 52 -3.30 7.87 6.44
CA VAL A 52 -4.54 7.54 5.74
C VAL A 52 -4.78 8.52 4.60
N LEU A 53 -4.70 9.83 4.86
CA LEU A 53 -4.91 10.87 3.85
C LEU A 53 -3.89 10.78 2.71
N LEU A 54 -2.61 10.59 3.05
CA LEU A 54 -1.53 10.49 2.07
C LEU A 54 -1.70 9.24 1.19
N LYS A 55 -2.04 8.10 1.80
CA LYS A 55 -2.32 6.88 1.03
C LYS A 55 -3.55 7.01 0.16
N MET A 56 -4.60 7.70 0.60
CA MET A 56 -5.77 7.97 -0.25
C MET A 56 -5.41 8.78 -1.48
N LEU A 57 -4.61 9.83 -1.30
CA LEU A 57 -4.14 10.67 -2.40
C LEU A 57 -3.32 9.87 -3.43
N VAL A 58 -2.38 9.04 -2.94
CA VAL A 58 -1.55 8.19 -3.82
C VAL A 58 -2.40 7.15 -4.54
N SER A 59 -3.42 6.57 -3.88
CA SER A 59 -4.27 5.53 -4.47
C SER A 59 -5.12 6.05 -5.65
N MET A 60 -5.30 7.37 -5.74
CA MET A 60 -6.05 8.00 -6.82
C MET A 60 -5.42 7.73 -8.19
N LYS A 61 -4.10 7.46 -8.24
CA LYS A 61 -3.37 7.05 -9.45
C LYS A 61 -3.88 5.73 -10.06
N ASP A 62 -4.44 4.85 -9.23
CA ASP A 62 -4.95 3.54 -9.65
C ASP A 62 -6.45 3.61 -10.00
N LEU A 63 -7.21 4.47 -9.31
CA LEU A 63 -8.65 4.65 -9.52
C LEU A 63 -9.00 5.46 -10.78
N LEU A 64 -8.20 6.49 -11.10
CA LEU A 64 -8.40 7.36 -12.27
C LEU A 64 -8.40 6.60 -13.62
N PRO A 65 -7.41 5.75 -13.92
CA PRO A 65 -7.41 4.99 -15.19
C PRO A 65 -8.63 4.08 -15.33
N MET A 66 -8.99 3.34 -14.28
CA MET A 66 -10.13 2.40 -14.29
C MET A 66 -11.45 3.11 -14.49
N SER A 67 -11.67 4.19 -13.75
CA SER A 67 -12.91 4.97 -13.85
C SER A 67 -13.08 5.67 -15.20
N LEU A 68 -12.01 6.21 -15.78
CA LEU A 68 -12.05 6.83 -17.11
C LEU A 68 -12.32 5.78 -18.19
N PHE A 69 -11.70 4.61 -18.09
CA PHE A 69 -11.96 3.50 -19.01
C PHE A 69 -13.45 3.12 -18.97
N LEU A 70 -13.97 2.82 -17.78
CA LEU A 70 -15.36 2.40 -17.59
C LEU A 70 -16.36 3.52 -17.92
N GLY A 71 -16.04 4.77 -17.60
CA GLY A 71 -16.91 5.91 -17.88
C GLY A 71 -17.01 6.22 -19.37
N VAL A 72 -15.90 6.18 -20.10
CA VAL A 72 -15.91 6.33 -21.57
C VAL A 72 -16.61 5.14 -22.23
N TYR A 73 -16.34 3.92 -21.77
CA TYR A 73 -17.02 2.72 -22.25
C TYR A 73 -18.54 2.82 -22.04
N GLY A 74 -18.98 3.13 -20.83
CA GLY A 74 -20.39 3.27 -20.47
C GLY A 74 -21.09 4.37 -21.27
N ALA A 75 -20.44 5.52 -21.48
CA ALA A 75 -20.98 6.60 -22.31
C ALA A 75 -21.17 6.14 -23.76
N ALA A 76 -20.17 5.46 -24.32
CA ALA A 76 -20.22 4.94 -25.69
C ALA A 76 -21.28 3.84 -25.86
N VAL A 77 -21.45 2.95 -24.87
CA VAL A 77 -22.52 1.94 -24.85
C VAL A 77 -23.89 2.60 -24.75
N ARG A 78 -24.07 3.61 -23.89
CA ARG A 78 -25.35 4.31 -23.72
C ARG A 78 -25.83 4.97 -25.01
N ILE A 79 -24.94 5.65 -25.71
CA ILE A 79 -25.23 6.30 -27.00
C ILE A 79 -25.60 5.27 -28.08
N GLN A 80 -25.01 4.08 -28.02
CA GLN A 80 -25.38 2.99 -28.93
C GLN A 80 -26.75 2.39 -28.60
N LEU A 81 -27.03 2.12 -27.33
CA LEU A 81 -28.32 1.59 -26.89
C LEU A 81 -29.48 2.53 -27.24
N ASN A 82 -29.25 3.84 -27.14
CA ASN A 82 -30.23 4.86 -27.51
C ASN A 82 -30.34 5.11 -29.02
N SER A 83 -29.61 4.34 -29.86
CA SER A 83 -29.50 4.57 -31.31
C SER A 83 -28.98 5.97 -31.71
N GLU A 84 -28.46 6.75 -30.77
CA GLU A 84 -27.88 8.08 -31.01
C GLU A 84 -26.63 7.96 -31.90
N TRP A 85 -25.84 6.90 -31.73
CA TRP A 85 -24.67 6.64 -32.57
C TRP A 85 -25.04 6.48 -34.05
N THR A 86 -26.10 5.73 -34.33
CA THR A 86 -26.60 5.50 -35.69
C THR A 86 -27.11 6.79 -36.32
N ALA A 87 -27.85 7.61 -35.56
CA ALA A 87 -28.31 8.92 -36.01
C ALA A 87 -27.14 9.88 -36.29
N MET A 88 -26.13 9.91 -35.40
CA MET A 88 -24.91 10.69 -35.58
C MET A 88 -24.16 10.27 -36.86
N ARG A 89 -24.02 8.97 -37.11
CA ARG A 89 -23.37 8.45 -38.32
C ARG A 89 -24.16 8.80 -39.59
N ALA A 90 -25.50 8.74 -39.55
CA ALA A 90 -26.34 9.17 -40.67
C ALA A 90 -26.19 10.67 -40.97
N ALA A 91 -25.92 11.48 -39.96
CA ALA A 91 -25.59 12.90 -40.09
C ALA A 91 -24.13 13.19 -40.52
N GLY A 92 -23.33 12.14 -40.84
CA GLY A 92 -21.97 12.29 -41.34
C GLY A 92 -20.87 12.37 -40.28
N LEU A 93 -21.16 12.09 -39.00
CA LEU A 93 -20.12 12.02 -37.97
C LEU A 93 -19.22 10.79 -38.18
N THR A 94 -17.92 11.05 -38.20
CA THR A 94 -16.89 10.02 -38.28
C THR A 94 -16.36 9.65 -36.89
N HIS A 95 -15.86 8.43 -36.75
CA HIS A 95 -15.23 7.93 -35.52
C HIS A 95 -14.11 8.85 -35.01
N GLN A 96 -13.33 9.43 -35.91
CA GLN A 96 -12.22 10.33 -35.58
C GLN A 96 -12.69 11.60 -34.85
N GLN A 97 -13.91 12.06 -35.11
CA GLN A 97 -14.46 13.26 -34.47
C GLN A 97 -14.81 13.03 -32.98
N LEU A 98 -15.03 11.79 -32.56
CA LEU A 98 -15.15 11.42 -31.13
C LEU A 98 -13.81 11.03 -30.52
N LEU A 99 -12.88 10.51 -31.32
CA LEU A 99 -11.56 10.11 -30.83
C LEU A 99 -10.72 11.31 -30.37
N ARG A 100 -10.71 12.41 -31.15
CA ARG A 100 -9.96 13.64 -30.81
C ARG A 100 -10.30 14.21 -29.42
N PRO A 101 -11.57 14.49 -29.07
CA PRO A 101 -11.91 15.01 -27.75
C PRO A 101 -11.68 14.00 -26.63
N THR A 102 -11.81 12.70 -26.91
CA THR A 102 -11.47 11.64 -25.94
C THR A 102 -9.98 11.66 -25.64
N LEU A 103 -9.13 11.78 -26.66
CA LEU A 103 -7.68 11.90 -26.50
C LEU A 103 -7.27 13.15 -25.71
N THR A 104 -7.91 14.31 -25.95
CA THR A 104 -7.59 15.51 -25.16
C THR A 104 -7.99 15.34 -23.68
N MET A 105 -9.10 14.65 -23.42
CA MET A 105 -9.55 14.34 -22.06
C MET A 105 -8.57 13.39 -21.36
N THR A 106 -8.19 12.30 -22.04
CA THR A 106 -7.28 11.31 -21.46
C THR A 106 -5.87 11.82 -21.31
N LEU A 107 -5.42 12.71 -22.20
CA LEU A 107 -4.14 13.39 -22.07
C LEU A 107 -4.10 14.24 -20.80
N ALA A 108 -5.15 15.04 -20.54
CA ALA A 108 -5.24 15.83 -19.31
C ALA A 108 -5.23 14.93 -18.06
N ALA A 109 -5.97 13.82 -18.08
CA ALA A 109 -5.97 12.86 -16.99
C ALA A 109 -4.63 12.13 -16.82
N ALA A 110 -3.97 11.76 -17.90
CA ALA A 110 -2.67 11.10 -17.89
C ALA A 110 -1.58 12.01 -17.30
N ILE A 111 -1.64 13.32 -17.55
CA ILE A 111 -0.76 14.30 -16.92
C ILE A 111 -0.99 14.32 -15.40
N ILE A 112 -2.25 14.34 -14.95
CA ILE A 112 -2.59 14.30 -13.51
C ILE A 112 -2.06 13.01 -12.88
N VAL A 113 -2.32 11.85 -13.49
CA VAL A 113 -1.83 10.56 -13.00
C VAL A 113 -0.30 10.53 -13.00
N GLY A 114 0.36 11.05 -14.04
CA GLY A 114 1.82 11.15 -14.14
C GLY A 114 2.44 12.03 -13.06
N LEU A 115 1.80 13.16 -12.72
CA LEU A 115 2.24 13.99 -11.59
C LEU A 115 2.10 13.22 -10.27
N ILE A 116 0.98 12.49 -10.07
CA ILE A 116 0.78 11.70 -8.86
C ILE A 116 1.82 10.57 -8.78
N THR A 117 2.10 9.85 -9.87
CA THR A 117 3.02 8.70 -9.84
C THR A 117 4.48 9.11 -9.74
N LEU A 118 4.92 10.11 -10.52
CA LEU A 118 6.33 10.47 -10.63
C LEU A 118 6.80 11.45 -9.55
N VAL A 119 5.89 12.28 -9.02
CA VAL A 119 6.26 13.39 -8.12
C VAL A 119 5.70 13.20 -6.71
N VAL A 120 4.43 12.80 -6.60
CA VAL A 120 3.77 12.62 -5.30
C VAL A 120 4.06 11.24 -4.72
N GLY A 121 4.08 10.19 -5.56
CA GLY A 121 4.36 8.81 -5.21
C GLY A 121 5.63 8.64 -4.38
N PRO A 122 6.82 8.97 -4.92
CA PRO A 122 8.09 8.76 -4.19
C PRO A 122 8.14 9.55 -2.87
N ARG A 123 7.65 10.80 -2.87
CA ARG A 123 7.59 11.62 -1.64
C ARG A 123 6.65 11.02 -0.59
N ALA A 124 5.52 10.49 -1.05
CA ALA A 124 4.55 9.89 -0.16
C ALA A 124 5.09 8.59 0.45
N GLU A 125 5.78 7.78 -0.34
CA GLU A 125 6.43 6.57 0.14
C GLU A 125 7.55 6.87 1.14
N LEU A 126 8.41 7.88 0.87
CA LEU A 126 9.43 8.35 1.82
C LEU A 126 8.79 8.78 3.15
N THR A 127 7.77 9.63 3.09
CA THR A 127 7.06 10.10 4.30
C THR A 127 6.40 8.93 5.05
N LEU A 128 5.85 7.96 4.33
CA LEU A 128 5.25 6.76 4.91
C LEU A 128 6.29 5.89 5.61
N GLN A 129 7.50 5.80 5.06
CA GLN A 129 8.60 5.08 5.69
C GLN A 129 9.08 5.78 6.95
N GLU A 130 9.33 7.09 6.89
CA GLU A 130 9.74 7.88 8.06
C GLU A 130 8.69 7.78 9.19
N LEU A 131 7.41 7.90 8.84
CA LEU A 131 6.32 7.73 9.81
C LEU A 131 6.26 6.31 10.36
N ARG A 132 6.51 5.28 9.54
CA ARG A 132 6.57 3.89 10.00
C ARG A 132 7.71 3.67 10.97
N GLU A 133 8.90 4.15 10.65
CA GLU A 133 10.07 4.05 11.52
C GLU A 133 9.82 4.76 12.86
N GLN A 134 9.25 5.97 12.84
CA GLN A 134 8.84 6.68 14.05
C GLN A 134 7.79 5.90 14.85
N THR A 135 6.74 5.39 14.18
CA THR A 135 5.71 4.61 14.87
C THR A 135 6.18 3.26 15.35
N GLU A 136 7.11 2.59 14.69
CA GLU A 136 7.69 1.33 15.17
C GLU A 136 8.58 1.60 16.38
N ASN A 137 9.32 2.72 16.39
CA ASN A 137 10.09 3.14 17.55
C ASN A 137 9.21 3.45 18.77
N GLU A 138 8.08 4.15 18.56
CA GLU A 138 7.11 4.45 19.63
C GLU A 138 6.29 3.20 20.04
N ALA A 139 5.84 2.39 19.07
CA ALA A 139 5.04 1.20 19.29
C ALA A 139 5.84 0.00 19.81
N THR A 140 7.17 -0.03 19.72
CA THR A 140 7.92 -1.10 20.39
C THR A 140 7.93 -0.88 21.91
N ILE A 141 7.90 0.38 22.36
CA ILE A 141 7.83 0.75 23.78
C ILE A 141 6.37 0.72 24.28
N ALA A 142 5.44 1.30 23.52
CA ALA A 142 4.01 1.38 23.90
C ALA A 142 3.13 0.20 23.42
N GLY A 143 3.59 -0.59 22.45
CA GLY A 143 2.80 -1.62 21.76
C GLY A 143 3.00 -3.04 22.29
N VAL A 144 3.90 -3.24 23.26
CA VAL A 144 3.80 -4.39 24.16
C VAL A 144 2.59 -4.15 25.07
N LYS A 145 1.40 -4.50 24.57
CA LYS A 145 0.20 -4.56 25.40
C LYS A 145 0.46 -5.57 26.51
N ALA A 146 0.66 -5.07 27.72
CA ALA A 146 0.83 -5.86 28.93
C ALA A 146 -0.30 -6.90 29.06
N GLY A 147 0.04 -8.09 29.58
CA GLY A 147 -0.88 -9.20 29.79
C GLY A 147 -1.11 -10.13 28.58
N ARG A 148 -0.38 -9.99 27.46
CA ARG A 148 -0.49 -10.93 26.32
C ARG A 148 0.86 -11.36 25.75
N PHE A 149 0.96 -12.65 25.39
CA PHE A 149 2.11 -13.19 24.69
C PHE A 149 2.12 -12.72 23.23
N ARG A 150 3.27 -12.20 22.77
CA ARG A 150 3.52 -11.80 21.38
C ARG A 150 4.64 -12.63 20.78
N ALA A 151 4.37 -13.25 19.64
CA ALA A 151 5.38 -13.97 18.86
C ALA A 151 6.03 -13.03 17.83
N PHE A 152 7.35 -12.99 17.84
CA PHE A 152 8.20 -12.29 16.87
C PHE A 152 8.89 -13.30 15.95
N SER A 153 9.40 -12.82 14.82
CA SER A 153 10.23 -13.62 13.90
C SER A 153 9.63 -14.98 13.51
N GLY A 154 8.32 -15.02 13.24
CA GLY A 154 7.63 -16.24 12.79
C GLY A 154 7.43 -17.31 13.89
N GLY A 155 7.55 -16.95 15.16
CA GLY A 155 7.35 -17.86 16.31
C GLY A 155 8.63 -18.25 17.04
N SER A 156 9.80 -17.91 16.49
CA SER A 156 11.11 -18.19 17.10
C SER A 156 11.42 -17.36 18.35
N GLN A 157 10.70 -16.25 18.55
CA GLN A 157 10.81 -15.43 19.76
C GLN A 157 9.42 -15.13 20.31
N VAL A 158 9.23 -15.28 21.61
CA VAL A 158 7.98 -14.94 22.31
C VAL A 158 8.28 -13.99 23.45
N PHE A 159 7.56 -12.88 23.50
CA PHE A 159 7.69 -11.86 24.53
C PHE A 159 6.40 -11.73 25.32
N TYR A 160 6.51 -11.47 26.61
CA TYR A 160 5.41 -11.17 27.52
C TYR A 160 5.86 -10.14 28.56
N ALA A 161 4.96 -9.24 28.93
CA ALA A 161 5.11 -8.33 30.06
C ALA A 161 3.79 -8.33 30.83
N GLU A 162 3.83 -8.28 32.16
CA GLU A 162 2.65 -8.36 33.02
C GLU A 162 1.93 -7.01 33.12
N SER A 163 2.70 -5.95 33.40
CA SER A 163 2.23 -4.58 33.54
C SER A 163 3.19 -3.60 32.86
N LEU A 164 2.63 -2.44 32.50
CA LEU A 164 3.42 -1.26 32.13
C LEU A 164 3.48 -0.36 33.37
N SER A 165 4.67 0.17 33.67
CA SER A 165 4.87 1.13 34.76
C SER A 165 3.99 2.37 34.55
N PRO A 166 3.56 3.07 35.63
CA PRO A 166 2.75 4.29 35.52
C PRO A 166 3.37 5.40 34.65
N ASP A 167 4.70 5.42 34.56
CA ASP A 167 5.45 6.37 33.74
C ASP A 167 5.56 5.94 32.26
N GLU A 168 4.99 4.80 31.87
CA GLU A 168 5.03 4.20 30.52
C GLU A 168 6.44 3.89 29.95
N HIS A 169 7.50 4.04 30.75
CA HIS A 169 8.89 3.83 30.32
C HIS A 169 9.43 2.42 30.60
N TYR A 170 8.84 1.69 31.55
CA TYR A 170 9.32 0.37 31.98
C TYR A 170 8.22 -0.68 31.88
N LEU A 171 8.57 -1.84 31.34
CA LEU A 171 7.77 -3.06 31.38
C LEU A 171 8.13 -3.85 32.64
N GLU A 172 7.13 -4.27 33.39
CA GLU A 172 7.34 -5.04 34.62
C GLU A 172 7.07 -6.53 34.39
N GLN A 173 7.83 -7.37 35.11
CA GLN A 173 7.73 -8.83 35.06
C GLN A 173 7.73 -9.36 33.62
N THR A 174 8.85 -9.10 32.94
CA THR A 174 9.00 -9.49 31.55
C THR A 174 9.50 -10.92 31.42
N PHE A 175 9.00 -11.59 30.39
CA PHE A 175 9.35 -12.94 30.01
C PHE A 175 9.69 -12.97 28.53
N VAL A 176 10.83 -13.56 28.18
CA VAL A 176 11.29 -13.70 26.81
C VAL A 176 11.69 -15.14 26.59
N ARG A 177 11.17 -15.75 25.53
CA ARG A 177 11.67 -17.02 24.99
C ARG A 177 12.28 -16.76 23.63
N SER A 178 13.50 -17.21 23.39
CA SER A 178 14.16 -17.16 22.09
C SER A 178 14.69 -18.54 21.74
N GLU A 179 14.37 -19.01 20.55
CA GLU A 179 14.95 -20.22 19.98
C GLU A 179 16.20 -19.84 19.18
N ARG A 180 17.39 -20.24 19.64
CA ARG A 180 18.66 -19.92 18.98
C ARG A 180 19.50 -21.18 18.79
N ARG A 181 19.75 -21.57 17.53
CA ARG A 181 20.64 -22.70 17.15
C ARG A 181 20.36 -24.00 17.94
N SER A 182 19.08 -24.38 18.05
CA SER A 182 18.63 -25.60 18.75
C SER A 182 18.87 -25.61 20.27
N ARG A 183 18.92 -24.43 20.89
CA ARG A 183 18.76 -24.20 22.33
C ARG A 183 17.59 -23.24 22.54
N ASP A 184 16.76 -23.55 23.53
CA ASP A 184 15.73 -22.65 24.02
C ASP A 184 16.36 -21.78 25.12
N ASP A 185 16.36 -20.48 24.89
CA ASP A 185 16.74 -19.49 25.88
C ASP A 185 15.47 -18.86 26.44
N VAL A 186 15.28 -18.99 27.74
CA VAL A 186 14.14 -18.43 28.46
C VAL A 186 14.68 -17.45 29.48
N MET A 187 14.17 -16.24 29.47
CA MET A 187 14.62 -15.18 30.36
C MET A 187 13.44 -14.56 31.08
N ARG A 188 13.60 -14.30 32.38
CA ARG A 188 12.65 -13.52 33.18
C ARG A 188 13.37 -12.36 33.85
N ALA A 189 12.81 -11.16 33.77
CA ALA A 189 13.39 -9.97 34.39
C ALA A 189 12.31 -9.14 35.09
N GLN A 190 12.69 -8.48 36.19
CA GLN A 190 11.75 -7.65 36.95
C GLN A 190 11.34 -6.41 36.17
N ARG A 191 12.29 -5.78 35.47
CA ARG A 191 12.04 -4.61 34.63
C ARG A 191 12.68 -4.78 33.27
N ALA A 192 12.06 -4.22 32.25
CA ALA A 192 12.67 -4.06 30.94
C ALA A 192 12.34 -2.71 30.32
N HIS A 193 13.27 -2.14 29.58
CA HIS A 193 13.06 -0.92 28.80
C HIS A 193 13.87 -1.01 27.50
N ILE A 194 13.56 -0.13 26.55
CA ILE A 194 14.30 -0.05 25.28
C ILE A 194 15.16 1.20 25.32
N GLU A 195 16.45 1.01 25.10
CA GLU A 195 17.42 2.09 24.96
C GLU A 195 17.91 2.11 23.51
N THR A 196 17.98 3.30 22.93
CA THR A 196 18.53 3.49 21.58
C THR A 196 19.89 4.15 21.72
N ASP A 197 20.94 3.51 21.19
CA ASP A 197 22.27 4.09 21.21
C ASP A 197 22.32 5.33 20.29
N PRO A 198 22.65 6.53 20.81
CA PRO A 198 22.70 7.77 20.02
C PRO A 198 23.78 7.76 18.93
N THR A 199 24.78 6.88 19.03
CA THR A 199 25.92 6.83 18.08
C THR A 199 25.67 5.83 16.96
N SER A 200 25.22 4.62 17.29
CA SER A 200 24.99 3.53 16.33
C SER A 200 23.57 3.51 15.75
N ARG A 201 22.60 4.23 16.36
CA ARG A 201 21.14 4.06 16.15
C ARG A 201 20.64 2.62 16.34
N ASP A 202 21.44 1.77 16.97
CA ASP A 202 21.05 0.41 17.32
C ASP A 202 20.12 0.44 18.54
N ARG A 203 19.08 -0.39 18.49
CA ARG A 203 18.11 -0.53 19.58
C ARG A 203 18.50 -1.72 20.45
N PHE A 204 18.48 -1.52 21.76
CA PHE A 204 18.76 -2.54 22.74
C PHE A 204 17.54 -2.69 23.67
N ALA A 205 17.03 -3.91 23.80
CA ALA A 205 16.13 -4.27 24.88
C ALA A 205 16.97 -4.57 26.12
N ILE A 206 16.81 -3.74 27.15
CA ILE A 206 17.54 -3.86 28.40
C ILE A 206 16.62 -4.48 29.44
N PHE A 207 17.11 -5.55 30.04
CA PHE A 207 16.44 -6.30 31.08
C PHE A 207 17.20 -6.12 32.38
N GLU A 208 16.51 -5.77 33.45
CA GLU A 208 17.09 -5.50 34.76
C GLU A 208 16.63 -6.52 35.79
N ASN A 209 17.58 -6.97 36.62
CA ASN A 209 17.37 -7.91 37.72
C ASN A 209 16.60 -9.14 37.28
N GLY A 210 17.26 -9.99 36.49
CA GLY A 210 16.66 -11.16 35.90
C GLY A 210 17.54 -12.39 35.92
N THR A 211 16.93 -13.51 35.51
CA THR A 211 17.60 -14.79 35.36
C THR A 211 17.30 -15.31 33.96
N SER A 212 18.33 -15.78 33.26
CA SER A 212 18.19 -16.50 31.99
C SER A 212 18.51 -17.98 32.18
N TRP A 213 17.76 -18.81 31.47
CA TRP A 213 17.85 -20.26 31.41
C TRP A 213 18.04 -20.66 29.96
N ALA A 214 19.27 -21.01 29.59
CA ALA A 214 19.60 -21.48 28.25
C ALA A 214 19.85 -22.99 28.27
N GLY A 215 19.06 -23.77 27.52
CA GLY A 215 19.18 -25.22 27.51
C GLY A 215 18.29 -25.91 26.50
N ARG A 216 18.27 -27.24 26.51
CA ARG A 216 17.29 -28.03 25.76
C ARG A 216 16.26 -28.60 26.72
N PRO A 217 14.95 -28.41 26.49
CA PRO A 217 13.91 -29.03 27.30
C PRO A 217 14.12 -30.55 27.39
N GLY A 218 14.17 -31.08 28.61
CA GLY A 218 14.39 -32.51 28.88
C GLY A 218 15.84 -32.97 28.96
N ALA A 219 16.81 -32.10 28.65
CA ALA A 219 18.23 -32.35 28.94
C ALA A 219 18.64 -31.66 30.25
N LEU A 220 19.72 -32.12 30.88
CA LEU A 220 20.25 -31.53 32.13
C LEU A 220 21.29 -30.42 31.87
N ASP A 221 21.56 -30.07 30.61
CA ASP A 221 22.62 -29.11 30.21
C ASP A 221 22.16 -27.64 30.23
N PHE A 222 21.45 -27.26 31.29
CA PHE A 222 20.99 -25.88 31.47
C PHE A 222 22.11 -24.97 31.98
N VAL A 223 22.25 -23.82 31.33
CA VAL A 223 23.07 -22.70 31.81
C VAL A 223 22.13 -21.69 32.43
N VAL A 224 22.28 -21.46 33.73
CA VAL A 224 21.52 -20.46 34.49
C VAL A 224 22.41 -19.25 34.72
N THR A 225 21.95 -18.08 34.29
CA THR A 225 22.69 -16.82 34.46
C THR A 225 21.82 -15.82 35.19
N ASP A 226 22.21 -15.44 36.40
CA ASP A 226 21.64 -14.28 37.08
C ASP A 226 22.36 -13.01 36.61
N PHE A 227 21.59 -12.01 36.21
CA PHE A 227 22.12 -10.75 35.70
C PHE A 227 21.42 -9.56 36.34
N GLU A 228 22.22 -8.53 36.64
CA GLU A 228 21.69 -7.24 37.07
C GLU A 228 21.20 -6.43 35.86
N ARG A 229 21.95 -6.45 34.75
CA ARG A 229 21.58 -5.79 33.49
C ARG A 229 21.96 -6.68 32.32
N TYR A 230 20.99 -7.00 31.47
CA TYR A 230 21.19 -7.78 30.25
C TYR A 230 20.66 -7.01 29.06
N ALA A 231 21.53 -6.72 28.09
CA ALA A 231 21.18 -5.99 26.88
C ALA A 231 21.08 -6.97 25.71
N LEU A 232 19.87 -7.15 25.18
CA LEU A 232 19.65 -7.85 23.93
C LEU A 232 19.59 -6.82 22.80
N ARG A 233 20.52 -6.90 21.85
CA ARG A 233 20.41 -6.10 20.63
C ARG A 233 19.15 -6.55 19.89
N ILE A 234 18.22 -5.63 19.69
CA ILE A 234 17.12 -5.82 18.76
C ILE A 234 17.79 -5.63 17.40
N GLU A 235 18.08 -6.74 16.71
CA GLU A 235 18.43 -6.67 15.30
C GLU A 235 17.27 -5.96 14.62
N ASN A 236 17.51 -4.70 14.23
CA ASN A 236 16.76 -4.11 13.15
C ASN A 236 16.98 -5.08 12.01
N ARG A 237 16.00 -5.94 11.73
CA ARG A 237 15.93 -6.57 10.43
C ARG A 237 16.07 -5.41 9.48
N GLU A 238 17.22 -5.30 8.81
CA GLU A 238 17.33 -4.41 7.68
C GLU A 238 16.08 -4.71 6.86
N PRO A 239 15.20 -3.71 6.65
CA PRO A 239 13.90 -3.92 6.05
C PRO A 239 14.16 -4.75 4.80
N THR A 240 13.69 -6.01 4.84
CA THR A 240 14.23 -7.08 4.03
C THR A 240 14.43 -6.58 2.61
N GLN A 241 15.71 -6.52 2.23
CA GLN A 241 16.18 -5.94 1.00
C GLN A 241 15.42 -6.52 -0.20
N PHE A 242 15.15 -5.64 -1.18
CA PHE A 242 14.73 -5.82 -2.58
C PHE A 242 13.40 -5.19 -3.02
N GLY A 243 12.41 -4.97 -2.15
CA GLY A 243 11.15 -4.31 -2.55
C GLY A 243 10.99 -2.87 -2.06
N ALA A 244 11.65 -2.52 -0.95
CA ALA A 244 11.40 -1.25 -0.27
C ALA A 244 12.17 -0.08 -0.93
N HIS A 245 13.46 -0.21 -1.20
CA HIS A 245 14.31 0.93 -1.57
C HIS A 245 13.99 1.57 -2.93
N ILE A 246 13.53 0.81 -3.92
CA ILE A 246 13.37 1.31 -5.30
C ILE A 246 12.12 2.22 -5.41
N GLY A 247 11.07 1.92 -4.64
CA GLY A 247 9.84 2.72 -4.56
C GLY A 247 10.06 4.15 -4.01
N PHE A 248 11.00 4.31 -3.08
CA PHE A 248 11.28 5.59 -2.44
C PHE A 248 12.12 6.54 -3.29
N LEU A 249 12.89 6.02 -4.26
CA LEU A 249 13.78 6.83 -5.06
C LEU A 249 13.00 7.79 -5.96
N PHE A 250 13.55 8.99 -6.10
CA PHE A 250 13.00 9.94 -7.05
C PHE A 250 13.15 9.40 -8.47
N THR A 251 12.16 9.64 -9.33
CA THR A 251 12.20 9.18 -10.72
C THR A 251 13.47 9.59 -11.47
N SER A 252 14.07 10.75 -11.12
CA SER A 252 15.35 11.21 -11.67
C SER A 252 16.54 10.34 -11.31
N GLU A 253 16.50 9.69 -10.15
CA GLU A 253 17.57 8.81 -9.65
C GLU A 253 17.47 7.42 -10.28
N LEU A 254 16.24 6.95 -10.57
CA LEU A 254 16.03 5.67 -11.29
C LEU A 254 16.70 5.67 -12.67
N LEU A 255 16.75 6.82 -13.35
CA LEU A 255 17.37 6.97 -14.67
C LEU A 255 18.90 6.92 -14.65
N ARG A 256 19.53 6.94 -13.46
CA ARG A 256 20.99 6.95 -13.30
C ARG A 256 21.58 5.57 -12.99
N HIS A 257 20.73 4.58 -12.72
CA HIS A 257 21.15 3.22 -12.38
C HIS A 257 20.88 2.27 -13.55
N ASP A 258 21.89 1.51 -13.96
CA ASP A 258 21.83 0.54 -15.08
C ASP A 258 21.30 -0.85 -14.68
N ASP A 259 20.84 -1.02 -13.42
CA ASP A 259 20.35 -2.30 -12.93
C ASP A 259 18.88 -2.51 -13.38
N PRO A 260 18.53 -3.71 -13.90
CA PRO A 260 17.18 -4.04 -14.38
C PRO A 260 16.07 -3.78 -13.35
N ALA A 261 16.36 -3.85 -12.05
CA ALA A 261 15.36 -3.60 -11.01
C ALA A 261 14.82 -2.15 -11.04
N TYR A 262 15.68 -1.17 -11.34
CA TYR A 262 15.30 0.26 -11.43
C TYR A 262 14.52 0.54 -12.73
N ALA A 263 14.88 -0.15 -13.82
CA ALA A 263 14.14 -0.06 -15.07
C ALA A 263 12.70 -0.59 -14.94
N ILE A 264 12.51 -1.69 -14.20
CA ILE A 264 11.17 -2.26 -13.93
C ILE A 264 10.30 -1.26 -13.17
N GLU A 265 10.86 -0.61 -12.14
CA GLU A 265 10.11 0.38 -11.35
C GLU A 265 9.74 1.61 -12.20
N LEU A 266 10.65 2.10 -13.04
CA LEU A 266 10.37 3.21 -13.96
C LEU A 266 9.26 2.84 -14.96
N GLN A 267 9.31 1.62 -15.52
CA GLN A 267 8.28 1.10 -16.41
C GLN A 267 6.94 0.99 -15.70
N TRP A 268 6.91 0.55 -14.45
CA TRP A 268 5.69 0.47 -13.64
C TRP A 268 5.08 1.86 -13.39
N ARG A 269 5.90 2.87 -13.08
CA ARG A 269 5.44 4.26 -12.88
C ARG A 269 4.92 4.90 -14.16
N LEU A 270 5.52 4.57 -15.31
CA LEU A 270 5.10 5.06 -16.63
C LEU A 270 3.90 4.30 -17.20
N ALA A 271 3.72 3.04 -16.82
CA ALA A 271 2.59 2.22 -17.26
C ALA A 271 1.26 2.84 -16.85
N LEU A 272 1.15 3.41 -15.64
CA LEU A 272 -0.09 4.02 -15.13
C LEU A 272 -0.57 5.23 -15.97
N PRO A 273 0.27 6.26 -16.25
CA PRO A 273 -0.08 7.32 -17.20
C PRO A 273 -0.38 6.82 -18.60
N LEU A 274 0.40 5.83 -19.09
CA LEU A 274 0.22 5.29 -20.44
C LEU A 274 -1.12 4.56 -20.58
N CYS A 275 -1.49 3.74 -19.58
CA CYS A 275 -2.79 3.09 -19.48
C CYS A 275 -3.93 4.12 -19.40
N THR A 276 -3.74 5.21 -18.66
CA THR A 276 -4.73 6.29 -18.56
C THR A 276 -4.93 7.00 -19.91
N LEU A 277 -3.84 7.18 -20.67
CA LEU A 277 -3.87 7.82 -21.98
C LEU A 277 -4.55 6.94 -23.04
N LEU A 278 -4.18 5.65 -23.09
CA LEU A 278 -4.57 4.71 -24.14
C LEU A 278 -5.89 3.96 -23.85
N GLY A 279 -6.17 3.68 -22.58
CA GLY A 279 -7.30 2.86 -22.17
C GLY A 279 -8.65 3.40 -22.63
N PRO A 280 -9.02 4.66 -22.32
CA PRO A 280 -10.33 5.17 -22.68
C PRO A 280 -10.56 5.34 -24.20
N PRO A 281 -9.58 5.75 -25.03
CA PRO A 281 -9.69 5.66 -26.50
C PRO A 281 -9.93 4.23 -27.00
N LEU A 282 -9.24 3.22 -26.43
CA LEU A 282 -9.48 1.81 -26.75
C LEU A 282 -10.89 1.40 -26.34
N ALA A 283 -11.36 1.82 -25.16
CA ALA A 283 -12.72 1.56 -24.70
C ALA A 283 -13.77 2.11 -25.68
N LEU A 284 -13.56 3.32 -26.20
CA LEU A 284 -14.42 3.91 -27.22
C LEU A 284 -14.41 3.10 -28.52
N LEU A 285 -13.22 2.69 -29.00
CA LEU A 285 -13.09 1.88 -30.21
C LEU A 285 -13.77 0.51 -30.07
N ILE A 286 -13.58 -0.15 -28.92
CA ILE A 286 -14.22 -1.42 -28.60
C ILE A 286 -15.74 -1.24 -28.62
N ALA A 287 -16.25 -0.26 -27.87
CA ALA A 287 -17.68 0.00 -27.80
C ALA A 287 -18.26 0.20 -29.19
N VAL A 288 -17.68 1.08 -30.00
CA VAL A 288 -18.22 1.41 -31.33
C VAL A 288 -18.04 0.27 -32.36
N GLY A 289 -17.00 -0.55 -32.21
CA GLY A 289 -16.76 -1.72 -33.06
C GLY A 289 -17.80 -2.83 -32.92
N THR A 290 -18.54 -2.88 -31.81
CA THR A 290 -19.59 -3.91 -31.59
C THR A 290 -20.86 -3.74 -32.44
N THR A 291 -20.94 -2.68 -33.25
CA THR A 291 -22.09 -2.34 -34.10
C THR A 291 -22.46 -3.37 -35.17
N SER A 292 -21.64 -4.41 -35.43
CA SER A 292 -21.92 -5.42 -36.47
C SER A 292 -22.69 -6.66 -35.99
N SER A 293 -22.85 -6.89 -34.69
CA SER A 293 -23.51 -8.10 -34.18
C SER A 293 -24.74 -7.74 -33.34
N ARG A 294 -25.90 -7.87 -33.98
CA ARG A 294 -27.22 -7.92 -33.36
C ARG A 294 -27.37 -9.27 -32.63
N ARG A 295 -26.55 -9.54 -31.61
CA ARG A 295 -26.72 -10.66 -30.66
C ARG A 295 -26.07 -10.31 -29.33
N GLY A 296 -26.92 -10.18 -28.31
CA GLY A 296 -26.52 -9.94 -26.93
C GLY A 296 -25.59 -11.04 -26.39
N ASN A 297 -24.82 -10.67 -25.37
CA ASN A 297 -23.86 -11.45 -24.58
C ASN A 297 -22.38 -11.36 -25.00
N TRP A 298 -21.87 -10.13 -25.17
CA TRP A 298 -20.43 -9.86 -25.29
C TRP A 298 -19.62 -10.16 -24.01
N TYR A 299 -20.26 -10.32 -22.85
CA TYR A 299 -19.59 -10.71 -21.60
C TYR A 299 -19.05 -12.16 -21.63
N LEU A 300 -19.59 -13.04 -22.48
CA LEU A 300 -19.09 -14.40 -22.69
C LEU A 300 -17.77 -14.43 -23.49
N GLY A 301 -17.53 -13.45 -24.37
CA GLY A 301 -16.27 -13.35 -25.13
C GLY A 301 -15.09 -12.89 -24.27
N LEU A 302 -15.35 -12.07 -23.25
CA LEU A 302 -14.34 -11.59 -22.29
C LEU A 302 -13.88 -12.69 -21.33
N ILE A 303 -14.74 -13.65 -21.02
CA ILE A 303 -14.38 -14.83 -20.19
C ILE A 303 -13.54 -15.83 -20.99
N ILE A 304 -13.78 -15.98 -22.30
CA ILE A 304 -13.02 -16.91 -23.16
C ILE A 304 -11.66 -16.32 -23.59
N ALA A 305 -11.49 -15.00 -23.62
CA ALA A 305 -10.21 -14.37 -23.93
C ALA A 305 -9.25 -14.29 -22.72
N VAL A 306 -9.74 -14.55 -21.50
CA VAL A 306 -9.01 -14.42 -20.24
C VAL A 306 -8.87 -15.76 -19.49
N SER A 307 -9.59 -16.81 -19.89
CA SER A 307 -9.32 -18.23 -19.51
C SER A 307 -8.38 -18.88 -20.52
#